data_AF-A0A146KDR6-F1
#
_entry.id   AF-A0A146KDR6-F1
#
_cell.length_a   1.000
_cell.length_b   1.000
_cell.length_c   1.000
_cell.angle_alpha   90.00
_cell.angle_beta   90.00
_cell.angle_gamma   90.00
#
_symmetry.space_group_name_H-M   'P 1'
#
loop_
_entity.id
_entity.type
_entity.pdbx_description
1 polymer ?
#
loop_
_entity_poly.entity_id
_entity_poly.type
_entity_poly.pdbx_seq_one_letter_code
_entity_poly.pdbx_strand_id
1 'polypeptide(L)'
;KDYDTTFKPEVLKVLKTIQQEIDEVETDKHPELLKIQETLDATRLRLLGVAEIQYQLAIQQAKHTLDYSKKQIDNDYRLGVDDAKESVFAELRKKKKELRDLLDKLQQMQMQCAYEIKSCNDLQVPQKRRERKPFSQQQFNFKINEHEARQDLDIIKQLNEDFDPKKK
;
A
#
# COMPACT_ATOMS: atom_id res chain seq x y z
N LYS A 1 -67.91 11.86 -47.60
CA LYS A 1 -67.15 11.82 -46.34
C LYS A 1 -65.85 12.52 -46.63
N ASP A 2 -65.91 13.83 -46.60
CA ASP A 2 -64.79 14.69 -46.92
C ASP A 2 -63.84 14.65 -45.73
N TYR A 3 -62.66 14.06 -45.94
CA TYR A 3 -61.57 14.20 -44.98
C TYR A 3 -61.08 15.64 -45.10
N ASP A 4 -61.55 16.44 -44.13
CA ASP A 4 -61.15 17.78 -43.76
C ASP A 4 -59.77 18.19 -44.31
N THR A 5 -59.76 19.01 -45.35
CA THR A 5 -58.57 19.62 -45.97
C THR A 5 -57.86 20.64 -45.07
N THR A 6 -58.37 20.87 -43.87
CA THR A 6 -57.86 21.76 -42.81
C THR A 6 -56.72 21.17 -41.98
N PHE A 7 -56.51 19.84 -41.97
CA PHE A 7 -55.37 19.21 -41.26
C PHE A 7 -54.02 19.37 -41.98
N LYS A 8 -54.03 19.70 -43.28
CA LYS A 8 -52.81 19.77 -44.12
C LYS A 8 -51.77 20.82 -43.67
N PRO A 9 -52.13 22.05 -43.26
CA PRO A 9 -51.14 23.08 -42.93
C PRO A 9 -50.39 22.80 -41.64
N GLU A 10 -51.07 22.28 -40.62
CA GLU A 10 -50.44 21.94 -39.34
C GLU A 10 -49.48 20.76 -39.47
N VAL A 11 -49.86 19.73 -40.22
CA VAL A 11 -48.99 18.58 -40.52
C VAL A 11 -47.73 19.01 -41.29
N LEU A 12 -47.87 19.89 -42.29
CA LEU A 12 -46.73 20.43 -43.04
C LEU A 12 -45.80 21.28 -42.18
N LYS A 13 -46.36 22.02 -41.21
CA LYS A 13 -45.57 22.80 -40.24
C LYS A 13 -44.74 21.89 -39.34
N VAL A 14 -45.35 20.84 -38.79
CA VAL A 14 -44.64 19.84 -37.97
C VAL A 14 -43.55 19.13 -38.77
N LEU A 15 -43.83 18.72 -40.01
CA LEU A 15 -42.82 18.12 -40.89
C LEU A 15 -41.63 19.06 -41.14
N LYS A 16 -41.88 20.35 -41.33
CA LYS A 16 -40.81 21.33 -41.53
C LYS A 16 -39.96 21.53 -40.27
N THR A 17 -40.58 21.54 -39.09
CA THR A 17 -39.87 21.59 -37.80
C THR A 17 -39.00 20.34 -37.61
N ILE A 18 -39.55 19.14 -37.87
CA ILE A 18 -38.79 17.89 -37.76
C ILE A 18 -37.61 17.89 -38.74
N GLN A 19 -37.82 18.33 -39.99
CA GLN A 19 -36.73 18.41 -40.96
C GLN A 19 -35.63 19.38 -40.50
N GLN A 20 -36.00 20.53 -39.93
CA GLN A 20 -35.03 21.47 -39.39
C GLN A 20 -34.27 20.88 -38.19
N GLU A 21 -34.94 20.19 -37.27
CA GLU A 21 -34.28 19.51 -36.16
C GLU A 21 -33.32 18.42 -36.65
N ILE A 22 -33.67 17.68 -37.70
CA ILE A 22 -32.76 16.71 -38.35
C ILE A 22 -31.52 17.42 -38.89
N ASP A 23 -31.69 18.50 -39.66
CA ASP A 23 -30.56 19.24 -40.23
C ASP A 23 -29.66 19.84 -39.12
N GLU A 24 -30.26 20.29 -38.02
CA GLU A 24 -29.55 20.79 -36.83
C GLU A 24 -28.78 19.67 -36.11
N VAL A 25 -29.31 18.43 -36.06
CA VAL A 25 -28.59 17.27 -35.51
C VAL A 25 -27.45 16.86 -36.45
N GLU A 26 -27.69 16.80 -37.76
CA GLU A 26 -26.65 16.44 -38.75
C GLU A 26 -25.50 17.44 -38.80
N THR A 27 -25.75 18.69 -38.40
CA THR A 27 -24.73 19.75 -38.36
C THR A 27 -24.21 20.07 -36.95
N ASP A 28 -24.47 19.19 -35.97
CA ASP A 28 -24.02 19.30 -34.58
C ASP A 28 -24.46 20.59 -33.85
N LYS A 29 -25.61 21.16 -34.24
CA LYS A 29 -26.15 22.41 -33.67
C LYS A 29 -27.38 22.20 -32.80
N HIS A 30 -28.00 21.02 -32.86
CA HIS A 30 -29.22 20.77 -32.11
C HIS A 30 -28.97 20.91 -30.60
N PRO A 31 -29.79 21.68 -29.87
CA PRO A 31 -29.51 22.04 -28.47
C PRO A 31 -29.45 20.83 -27.54
N GLU A 32 -30.26 19.80 -27.75
CA GLU A 32 -30.20 18.57 -26.93
C GLU A 32 -28.94 17.75 -27.23
N LEU A 33 -28.45 17.75 -28.48
CA LEU A 33 -27.21 17.07 -28.84
C LEU A 33 -26.01 17.75 -28.15
N LEU A 34 -25.97 19.08 -28.19
CA LEU A 34 -24.92 19.88 -27.52
C LEU A 34 -24.87 19.59 -26.01
N LYS A 35 -26.02 19.54 -25.33
CA LYS A 35 -26.07 19.18 -23.90
C LYS A 35 -25.50 17.78 -23.63
N ILE A 36 -25.80 16.81 -24.50
CA ILE A 36 -25.28 15.45 -24.37
C ILE A 36 -23.76 15.45 -24.60
N GLN A 37 -23.26 16.18 -25.59
CA GLN A 37 -21.83 16.31 -25.87
C GLN A 37 -21.08 16.95 -24.69
N GLU A 38 -21.62 18.02 -24.11
CA GLU A 38 -21.05 18.65 -22.90
C GLU A 38 -20.99 17.67 -21.73
N THR A 39 -22.04 16.88 -21.53
CA THR A 39 -22.08 15.84 -20.48
C THR A 39 -21.07 14.73 -20.75
N LEU A 40 -20.91 14.34 -22.02
CA LEU A 40 -19.94 13.33 -22.44
C LEU A 40 -18.51 13.82 -22.18
N ASP A 41 -18.20 15.06 -22.54
CA ASP A 41 -16.89 15.67 -22.33
C ASP A 41 -16.57 15.83 -20.84
N ALA A 42 -17.54 16.30 -20.04
CA ALA A 42 -17.39 16.36 -18.59
C ALA A 42 -17.13 14.96 -18.00
N THR A 43 -17.84 13.93 -18.46
CA THR A 43 -17.66 12.55 -18.02
C THR A 43 -16.30 12.01 -18.45
N ARG A 44 -15.85 12.30 -19.68
CA ARG A 44 -14.55 11.92 -20.20
C ARG A 44 -13.42 12.52 -19.36
N LEU A 45 -13.48 13.81 -19.08
CA LEU A 45 -12.50 14.49 -18.22
C LEU A 45 -12.48 13.90 -16.81
N ARG A 46 -13.65 13.60 -16.26
CA ARG A 46 -13.77 12.93 -14.96
C ARG A 46 -13.07 11.57 -14.95
N LEU A 47 -13.30 10.74 -15.97
CA LEU A 47 -12.68 9.42 -16.07
C LEU A 47 -11.16 9.51 -16.22
N LEU A 48 -10.67 10.50 -16.97
CA LEU A 48 -9.22 10.77 -17.07
C LEU A 48 -8.63 11.17 -15.72
N GLY A 49 -9.29 12.05 -14.96
CA GLY A 49 -8.85 12.42 -13.61
C GLY A 49 -8.81 11.24 -12.64
N VAL A 50 -9.83 10.37 -12.68
CA VAL A 50 -9.85 9.13 -11.87
C VAL A 50 -8.69 8.21 -12.24
N ALA A 51 -8.40 8.05 -13.54
CA ALA A 51 -7.28 7.22 -13.99
C ALA A 51 -5.93 7.78 -13.51
N GLU A 52 -5.75 9.09 -13.52
CA GLU A 52 -4.53 9.74 -13.01
C GLU A 52 -4.34 9.52 -11.50
N ILE A 53 -5.41 9.66 -10.71
CA ILE A 53 -5.38 9.40 -9.26
C ILE A 53 -4.98 7.94 -8.99
N GLN A 54 -5.58 6.99 -9.70
CA GLN A 54 -5.25 5.57 -9.56
C GLN A 54 -3.78 5.28 -9.91
N TYR A 55 -3.26 5.93 -10.94
CA TYR A 55 -1.86 5.81 -11.33
C TYR A 55 -0.91 6.32 -10.24
N GLN A 56 -1.20 7.49 -9.65
CA GLN A 56 -0.39 8.04 -8.55
C GLN A 56 -0.44 7.15 -7.30
N LEU A 57 -1.62 6.62 -6.96
CA LEU A 57 -1.78 5.68 -5.85
C LEU A 57 -0.92 4.42 -6.05
N ALA A 58 -0.91 3.86 -7.26
CA ALA A 58 -0.11 2.69 -7.60
C ALA A 58 1.40 2.97 -7.45
N ILE A 59 1.87 4.15 -7.88
CA ILE A 59 3.26 4.58 -7.67
C ILE A 59 3.59 4.66 -6.18
N GLN A 60 2.71 5.25 -5.37
CA GLN A 60 2.91 5.40 -3.94
C GLN A 60 2.95 4.04 -3.23
N GLN A 61 2.05 3.12 -3.58
CA GLN A 61 2.03 1.76 -3.06
C GLN A 61 3.32 1.00 -3.41
N ALA A 62 3.79 1.12 -4.66
CA ALA A 62 5.05 0.51 -5.09
C ALA A 62 6.25 1.05 -4.30
N LYS A 63 6.32 2.37 -4.08
CA LYS A 63 7.37 3.00 -3.26
C LYS A 63 7.34 2.50 -1.81
N HIS A 64 6.16 2.49 -1.17
CA HIS A 64 6.02 2.02 0.20
C HIS A 64 6.44 0.55 0.34
N THR A 65 6.04 -0.29 -0.62
CA THR A 65 6.42 -1.70 -0.66
C THR A 65 7.93 -1.87 -0.76
N LEU A 66 8.57 -1.11 -1.67
CA LEU A 66 10.02 -1.14 -1.83
C LEU A 66 10.75 -0.73 -0.54
N ASP A 67 10.32 0.36 0.09
CA ASP A 67 10.95 0.85 1.31
C ASP A 67 10.78 -0.12 2.49
N TYR A 68 9.63 -0.77 2.58
CA TYR A 68 9.40 -1.83 3.56
C TYR A 68 10.34 -3.02 3.30
N SER A 69 10.42 -3.50 2.06
CA SER A 69 11.31 -4.61 1.70
C SER A 69 12.77 -4.31 2.01
N LYS A 70 13.24 -3.09 1.75
CA LYS A 70 14.61 -2.65 2.12
C LYS A 70 14.84 -2.75 3.63
N LYS A 71 13.93 -2.18 4.43
CA LYS A 71 14.02 -2.25 5.90
C LYS A 71 14.00 -3.68 6.42
N GLN A 72 13.21 -4.55 5.79
CA GLN A 72 13.16 -5.96 6.16
C GLN A 72 14.50 -6.65 5.87
N ILE A 73 15.07 -6.45 4.67
CA ILE A 73 16.38 -7.00 4.29
C ILE A 73 17.47 -6.53 5.28
N ASP A 74 17.49 -5.25 5.62
CA ASP A 74 18.47 -4.71 6.57
C ASP A 74 18.31 -5.34 7.97
N ASN A 75 17.07 -5.57 8.40
CA ASN A 75 16.79 -6.22 9.67
C ASN A 75 17.23 -7.69 9.67
N ASP A 76 16.89 -8.43 8.61
CA ASP A 76 17.28 -9.83 8.43
C ASP A 76 18.80 -9.98 8.39
N TYR A 77 19.51 -9.06 7.71
CA TYR A 77 20.96 -9.01 7.71
C TYR A 77 21.52 -8.81 9.12
N ARG A 78 21.01 -7.83 9.87
CA ARG A 78 21.46 -7.57 11.25
C ARG A 78 21.20 -8.77 12.16
N LEU A 79 20.03 -9.40 12.05
CA LEU A 79 19.70 -10.61 12.80
C LEU A 79 20.64 -11.77 12.44
N GLY A 80 20.94 -11.95 11.15
CA GLY A 80 21.90 -12.94 10.68
C GLY A 80 23.32 -12.72 11.22
N VAL A 81 23.77 -11.46 11.28
CA VAL A 81 25.06 -11.09 11.91
C VAL A 81 25.05 -11.44 13.40
N ASP A 82 23.96 -11.14 14.12
CA ASP A 82 23.86 -11.46 15.54
C ASP A 82 23.78 -12.97 15.82
N ASP A 83 23.16 -13.74 14.93
CA ASP A 83 23.15 -15.21 15.00
C ASP A 83 24.52 -15.81 14.70
N ALA A 84 25.25 -15.27 13.72
CA ALA A 84 26.62 -15.66 13.43
C ALA A 84 27.54 -15.39 14.63
N LYS A 85 27.42 -14.20 15.26
CA LYS A 85 28.16 -13.88 16.50
C LYS A 85 27.84 -14.86 17.63
N GLU A 86 26.56 -15.19 17.83
CA GLU A 86 26.17 -16.15 18.88
C GLU A 86 26.69 -17.56 18.59
N SER A 87 26.73 -17.98 17.32
CA SER A 87 27.37 -19.25 16.93
C SER A 87 28.85 -19.27 17.33
N VAL A 88 29.60 -18.19 17.04
CA VAL A 88 31.00 -18.06 17.45
C VAL A 88 31.14 -18.04 18.99
N PHE A 89 30.29 -17.30 19.69
CA PHE A 89 30.31 -17.28 21.15
C PHE A 89 29.98 -18.66 21.75
N ALA A 90 29.09 -19.44 21.15
CA ALA A 90 28.80 -20.79 21.60
C ALA A 90 30.03 -21.71 21.48
N GLU A 91 30.77 -21.64 20.37
CA GLU A 91 32.03 -22.37 20.19
C GLU A 91 33.10 -21.92 21.20
N LEU A 92 33.21 -20.61 21.46
CA LEU A 92 34.14 -20.10 22.48
C LEU A 92 33.78 -20.59 23.89
N ARG A 93 32.48 -20.67 24.24
CA ARG A 93 32.04 -21.26 25.52
C ARG A 93 32.39 -22.75 25.61
N LYS A 94 32.27 -23.50 24.51
CA LYS A 94 32.68 -24.90 24.44
C LYS A 94 34.18 -25.07 24.67
N LYS A 95 35.01 -24.29 23.95
CA LYS A 95 36.47 -24.29 24.15
C LYS A 95 36.88 -23.89 25.58
N LYS A 96 36.20 -22.90 26.16
CA LYS A 96 36.41 -22.51 27.57
C LYS A 96 36.11 -23.67 28.52
N LYS A 97 35.03 -24.43 28.28
CA LYS A 97 34.69 -25.61 29.06
C LYS A 97 35.76 -26.69 28.92
N GLU A 98 36.19 -27.01 27.70
CA GLU A 98 37.25 -27.99 27.44
C GLU A 98 38.57 -27.60 28.12
N LEU A 99 38.93 -26.31 28.12
CA LEU A 99 40.09 -25.80 28.84
C LEU A 99 39.96 -26.00 30.36
N ARG A 100 38.77 -25.73 30.92
CA ARG A 100 38.50 -25.96 32.35
C ARG A 100 38.64 -27.45 32.70
N ASP A 101 38.03 -28.32 31.90
CA ASP A 101 38.10 -29.78 32.10
C ASP A 101 39.56 -30.29 32.02
N LEU A 102 40.40 -29.68 31.17
CA LEU A 102 41.84 -29.98 31.10
C LEU A 102 42.59 -29.51 32.35
N LEU A 103 42.35 -28.28 32.81
CA LEU A 103 42.96 -27.73 34.01
C LEU A 103 42.62 -28.56 35.25
N ASP A 104 41.38 -29.04 35.36
CA ASP A 104 40.94 -29.91 36.45
C ASP A 104 41.72 -31.24 36.44
N LYS A 105 41.97 -31.83 35.27
CA LYS A 105 42.82 -33.04 35.14
C LYS A 105 44.26 -32.78 35.55
N LEU A 106 44.85 -31.66 35.13
CA LEU A 106 46.23 -31.30 35.49
C LEU A 106 46.38 -31.08 37.00
N GLN A 107 45.38 -30.48 37.66
CA GLN A 107 45.34 -30.38 39.12
C GLN A 107 45.26 -31.74 39.81
N GLN A 108 44.47 -32.68 39.29
CA GLN A 108 44.41 -34.06 39.81
C GLN A 108 45.77 -34.77 39.71
N MET A 109 46.59 -34.41 38.71
CA MET A 109 47.98 -34.86 38.56
C MET A 109 48.98 -34.06 39.41
N GLN A 110 48.52 -33.23 40.35
CA GLN A 110 49.34 -32.38 41.23
C GLN A 110 50.20 -31.33 40.50
N MET A 111 49.83 -30.95 39.27
CA MET A 111 50.49 -29.84 38.58
C MET A 111 49.99 -28.49 39.11
N GLN A 112 50.91 -27.53 39.24
CA GLN A 112 50.59 -26.19 39.73
C GLN A 112 49.98 -25.34 38.61
N CYS A 113 48.65 -25.22 38.59
CA CYS A 113 47.89 -24.49 37.54
C CYS A 113 47.03 -23.33 38.09
N ALA A 114 47.38 -22.79 39.25
CA ALA A 114 46.56 -21.79 39.96
C ALA A 114 46.36 -20.50 39.17
N TYR A 115 47.36 -20.09 38.38
CA TYR A 115 47.31 -18.88 37.56
C TYR A 115 46.39 -19.06 36.34
N GLU A 116 46.48 -20.21 35.67
CA GLU A 116 45.71 -20.56 34.49
C GLU A 116 44.23 -20.73 34.83
N ILE A 117 43.92 -21.28 36.01
CA ILE A 117 42.54 -21.42 36.50
C ILE A 117 41.91 -20.07 36.77
N LYS A 118 42.64 -19.16 37.43
CA LYS A 118 42.18 -17.79 37.65
C LYS A 118 41.92 -17.10 36.31
N SER A 119 42.86 -17.19 35.38
CA SER A 119 42.74 -16.63 34.03
C SER A 119 41.54 -17.20 33.25
N CYS A 120 41.29 -18.51 33.36
CA CYS A 120 40.13 -19.15 32.75
C CYS A 120 38.81 -18.67 33.36
N ASN A 121 38.76 -18.45 34.67
CA ASN A 121 37.56 -17.94 35.33
C ASN A 121 37.27 -16.47 34.96
N ASP A 122 38.31 -15.66 34.80
CA ASP A 122 38.20 -14.24 34.44
C ASP A 122 37.74 -14.02 32.98
N LEU A 123 37.93 -15.01 32.08
CA LEU A 123 37.44 -14.95 30.69
C LEU A 123 35.91 -14.92 30.61
N GLN A 124 35.29 -13.78 30.33
CA GLN A 124 33.84 -13.71 30.10
C GLN A 124 33.49 -13.88 28.63
N VAL A 125 32.67 -14.89 28.32
CA VAL A 125 32.06 -15.04 26.99
C VAL A 125 30.60 -14.61 27.09
N PRO A 126 30.18 -13.51 26.42
CA PRO A 126 28.82 -13.00 26.48
C PRO A 126 27.79 -14.08 26.13
N GLN A 127 26.56 -13.96 26.63
CA GLN A 127 25.43 -14.83 26.29
C GLN A 127 24.33 -14.00 25.63
N LYS A 128 23.84 -14.39 24.46
CA LYS A 128 22.68 -13.73 23.84
C LYS A 128 21.48 -13.86 24.77
N ARG A 129 21.10 -12.76 25.43
CA ARG A 129 19.77 -12.65 26.05
C ARG A 129 18.78 -12.62 24.89
N ARG A 130 18.02 -13.71 24.71
CA ARG A 130 16.89 -13.71 23.80
C ARG A 130 15.86 -12.74 24.35
N GLU A 131 15.93 -11.48 23.96
CA GLU A 131 14.75 -10.64 23.94
C GLU A 131 13.83 -11.26 22.90
N ARG A 132 12.98 -12.19 23.36
CA ARG A 132 11.78 -12.57 22.63
C ARG A 132 10.92 -11.31 22.62
N LYS A 133 11.21 -10.37 21.72
CA LYS A 133 10.15 -9.49 21.26
C LYS A 133 9.15 -10.45 20.65
N PRO A 134 7.92 -10.54 21.19
CA PRO A 134 6.91 -11.32 20.50
C PRO A 134 6.94 -10.78 19.08
N PHE A 135 7.10 -11.71 18.14
CA PHE A 135 6.75 -11.43 16.76
C PHE A 135 5.27 -11.09 16.88
N SER A 136 4.94 -9.81 17.10
CA SER A 136 3.64 -9.34 16.73
C SER A 136 3.65 -9.66 15.24
N GLN A 137 2.96 -10.74 14.92
CA GLN A 137 2.08 -10.77 13.80
C GLN A 137 1.35 -9.42 13.81
N GLN A 138 2.00 -8.36 13.35
CA GLN A 138 1.34 -7.42 12.48
C GLN A 138 0.98 -8.28 11.28
N GLN A 139 -0.08 -9.09 11.45
CA GLN A 139 -1.07 -9.24 10.41
C GLN A 139 -1.35 -7.79 10.01
N PHE A 140 -0.64 -7.31 9.00
CA PHE A 140 -1.09 -6.15 8.28
C PHE A 140 -2.38 -6.62 7.66
N ASN A 141 -3.46 -6.40 8.40
CA ASN A 141 -4.78 -6.25 7.85
C ASN A 141 -4.56 -5.17 6.79
N PHE A 142 -4.56 -5.55 5.51
CA PHE A 142 -4.72 -4.61 4.40
C PHE A 142 -6.11 -3.93 4.42
N LYS A 143 -6.80 -3.97 5.57
CA LYS A 143 -7.88 -3.07 5.88
C LYS A 143 -7.23 -1.71 6.09
N ILE A 144 -7.39 -0.86 5.08
CA ILE A 144 -7.31 0.60 5.24
C ILE A 144 -7.93 0.92 6.60
N ASN A 145 -7.21 1.65 7.44
CA ASN A 145 -7.68 1.99 8.78
C ASN A 145 -9.11 2.54 8.63
N GLU A 146 -10.10 1.99 9.36
CA GLU A 146 -11.50 2.38 9.15
C GLU A 146 -11.70 3.89 9.24
N HIS A 147 -10.86 4.57 10.03
CA HIS A 147 -10.80 6.02 10.11
C HIS A 147 -10.30 6.69 8.84
N GLU A 148 -9.25 6.17 8.21
CA GLU A 148 -8.71 6.69 6.93
C GLU A 148 -9.67 6.39 5.78
N ALA A 149 -10.27 5.20 5.73
CA ALA A 149 -11.30 4.87 4.76
C ALA A 149 -12.54 5.75 4.93
N ARG A 150 -12.93 6.09 6.17
CA ARG A 150 -14.02 7.04 6.43
C ARG A 150 -13.65 8.45 6.05
N GLN A 151 -12.44 8.91 6.35
CA GLN A 151 -11.97 10.23 5.91
C GLN A 151 -11.95 10.34 4.38
N ASP A 152 -11.44 9.33 3.69
CA ASP A 152 -11.43 9.32 2.22
C ASP A 152 -12.85 9.27 1.66
N LEU A 153 -13.75 8.49 2.26
CA LEU A 153 -15.16 8.47 1.87
C LEU A 153 -15.88 9.79 2.17
N ASP A 154 -15.54 10.48 3.25
CA ASP A 154 -16.10 11.78 3.61
C ASP A 154 -15.57 12.88 2.68
N ILE A 155 -14.29 12.82 2.29
CA ILE A 155 -13.70 13.70 1.27
C ILE A 155 -14.38 13.46 -0.09
N ILE A 156 -14.59 12.19 -0.49
CA ILE A 156 -15.28 11.85 -1.73
C ILE A 156 -16.75 12.31 -1.70
N LYS A 157 -17.43 12.21 -0.55
CA LYS A 157 -18.80 12.72 -0.39
C LYS A 157 -18.86 14.23 -0.42
N GLN A 158 -17.95 14.94 0.26
CA GLN A 158 -17.88 16.40 0.21
C GLN A 158 -17.60 16.92 -1.20
N LEU A 159 -16.68 16.29 -1.93
CA LEU A 159 -16.42 16.62 -3.33
C LEU A 159 -17.63 16.35 -4.25
N ASN A 160 -18.47 15.36 -3.93
CA ASN A 160 -19.72 15.12 -4.67
C ASN A 160 -20.85 16.08 -4.27
N GLU A 161 -20.92 16.49 -3.00
CA GLU A 161 -21.95 17.42 -2.51
C GLU A 161 -21.68 18.88 -2.94
N ASP A 162 -20.41 19.29 -3.02
CA ASP A 162 -20.02 20.62 -3.51
C ASP A 162 -20.24 20.78 -5.03
N PHE A 163 -20.44 19.67 -5.74
CA PHE A 163 -20.65 19.62 -7.19
C PHE A 163 -22.05 19.13 -7.60
N ASP A 164 -22.99 18.97 -6.67
CA ASP A 164 -24.39 18.64 -6.99
C ASP A 164 -25.09 19.86 -7.62
N PRO A 165 -25.41 19.85 -8.93
CA PRO A 165 -25.98 21.00 -9.64
C PRO A 165 -27.43 21.31 -9.23
N LYS A 166 -28.02 20.54 -8.30
CA LYS A 166 -29.36 20.79 -7.75
C LYS A 166 -29.38 21.70 -6.52
N LYS A 167 -28.22 22.13 -6.01
CA LYS A 167 -28.09 23.06 -4.87
C LYS A 167 -27.65 24.48 -5.24
N LYS A 168 -27.57 24.84 -6.52
CA LYS A 168 -27.35 26.22 -7.00
C LYS A 168 -28.51 26.70 -7.86
#